data_AF-A0A4Q3CTP4-F1
#
_entry.id   AF-A0A4Q3CTP4-F1
#
_cell.length_a   1.000
_cell.length_b   1.000
_cell.length_c   1.000
_cell.angle_alpha   90.00
_cell.angle_beta   90.00
_cell.angle_gamma   90.00
#
_symmetry.space_group_name_H-M   'P 1'
#
loop_
_entity.id
_entity.type
_entity.pdbx_description
1 polymer ?
#
loop_
_entity_poly.entity_id
_entity_poly.type
_entity_poly.pdbx_seq_one_letter_code
_entity_poly.pdbx_strand_id
1 'polypeptide(L)'
;MATILGIDYQTWWFLLIGAVFTGYIILDGFDLGAGALHLFFNKEESRRIALNAIGPVWDGNEVWIVIGGGALFAGFPAVYATLLSSFYIPFMLFLMAIIFRAISIEFRSKEPMLWWRKMWDISYSISSALIALLLGVVLGNVTQGINMGPDHVFRGSFTEFLNPYALLTGITTLALLMMHGSIYLVMKTENRLYAKLTVMVRNTTIFFVIMILLTSFYTLLYLPH
;
A
#
# COMPACT_ATOMS: atom_id res chain seq x y z
N MET A 1 16.09 22.84 23.10
CA MET A 1 14.82 22.43 22.48
C MET A 1 13.90 21.95 23.59
N ALA A 2 12.59 22.18 23.49
CA ALA A 2 11.66 21.63 24.49
C ALA A 2 11.67 20.10 24.39
N THR A 3 11.88 19.44 25.54
CA THR A 3 11.93 17.98 25.65
C THR A 3 10.77 17.49 26.50
N ILE A 4 10.14 16.39 26.08
CA ILE A 4 9.16 15.64 26.88
C ILE A 4 9.81 14.30 27.20
N LEU A 5 9.91 13.96 28.50
CA LEU A 5 10.57 12.74 28.98
C LEU A 5 12.02 12.58 28.49
N GLY A 6 12.74 13.70 28.31
CA GLY A 6 14.13 13.69 27.82
C GLY A 6 14.30 13.50 26.31
N ILE A 7 13.21 13.38 25.55
CA ILE A 7 13.20 13.27 24.09
C ILE A 7 12.72 14.61 23.51
N ASP A 8 13.40 15.11 22.48
CA ASP A 8 13.01 16.34 21.80
C ASP A 8 11.71 16.18 20.99
N TYR A 9 11.04 17.30 20.73
CA TYR A 9 9.74 17.31 20.05
C TYR A 9 9.79 16.73 18.62
N GLN A 10 10.87 16.98 17.88
CA GLN A 10 11.02 16.46 16.52
C GLN A 10 11.13 14.94 16.52
N THR A 11 11.90 14.38 17.46
CA THR A 11 11.98 12.93 17.65
C THR A 11 10.62 12.33 18.02
N TRP A 12 9.83 12.98 18.88
CA TRP A 12 8.46 12.53 19.17
C TRP A 12 7.57 12.49 17.94
N TRP A 13 7.59 13.53 17.10
CA TRP A 13 6.84 13.54 15.84
C TRP A 13 7.32 12.48 14.86
N PHE A 14 8.63 12.26 14.78
CA PHE A 14 9.19 11.19 13.96
C PHE A 14 8.67 9.82 14.37
N LEU A 15 8.67 9.52 15.69
CA LEU A 15 8.12 8.28 16.22
C LEU A 15 6.62 8.15 15.97
N LEU A 16 5.85 9.23 16.14
CA LEU A 16 4.42 9.26 15.88
C LEU A 16 4.12 8.95 14.41
N ILE A 17 4.84 9.58 13.48
CA ILE A 17 4.68 9.34 12.04
C ILE A 17 5.03 7.90 11.69
N GLY A 18 6.14 7.37 12.23
CA GLY A 18 6.49 5.96 12.09
C GLY A 18 5.38 5.03 12.59
N ALA A 19 4.77 5.34 13.74
CA ALA A 19 3.66 4.58 14.30
C ALA A 19 2.40 4.66 13.44
N VAL A 20 2.06 5.84 12.90
CA VAL A 20 0.89 6.03 12.03
C VAL A 20 1.03 5.26 10.72
N PHE A 21 2.17 5.37 10.03
CA PHE A 21 2.38 4.62 8.78
C PHE A 21 2.50 3.10 9.03
N THR A 22 3.09 2.69 10.15
CA THR A 22 3.10 1.28 10.54
C THR A 22 1.68 0.78 10.81
N GLY A 23 0.86 1.55 11.53
CA GLY A 23 -0.55 1.27 11.75
C GLY A 23 -1.34 1.16 10.45
N TYR A 24 -1.11 2.07 9.50
CA TYR A 24 -1.71 2.00 8.17
C TYR A 24 -1.36 0.69 7.43
N ILE A 25 -0.07 0.30 7.41
CA ILE A 25 0.36 -0.96 6.77
C ILE A 25 -0.18 -2.19 7.50
N ILE A 26 -0.37 -2.13 8.82
CA ILE A 26 -0.98 -3.23 9.57
C ILE A 26 -2.48 -3.33 9.29
N LEU A 27 -3.19 -2.21 9.26
CA LEU A 27 -4.65 -2.18 9.19
C LEU A 27 -5.13 -2.25 7.74
N ASP A 28 -4.77 -1.28 6.91
CA ASP A 28 -5.20 -1.24 5.51
C ASP A 28 -4.39 -2.22 4.64
N GLY A 29 -3.22 -2.67 5.11
CA GLY A 29 -2.37 -3.57 4.34
C GLY A 29 -2.99 -4.94 4.05
N PHE A 30 -3.79 -5.50 4.97
CA PHE A 30 -4.51 -6.74 4.67
C PHE A 30 -5.69 -6.50 3.73
N ASP A 31 -6.34 -5.32 3.77
CA ASP A 31 -7.43 -4.96 2.86
C ASP A 31 -6.92 -4.81 1.43
N LEU A 32 -5.80 -4.09 1.26
CA LEU A 32 -5.10 -3.95 -0.01
C LEU A 32 -4.59 -5.30 -0.54
N GLY A 33 -4.06 -6.13 0.35
CA GLY A 33 -3.63 -7.49 0.02
C GLY A 33 -4.76 -8.39 -0.48
N ALA A 34 -5.88 -8.39 0.24
CA ALA A 34 -7.08 -9.13 -0.12
C ALA A 34 -7.63 -8.65 -1.48
N GLY A 35 -7.60 -7.34 -1.73
CA GLY A 35 -7.99 -6.75 -3.00
C GLY A 35 -7.07 -7.13 -4.16
N ALA A 36 -5.77 -7.01 -3.98
CA ALA A 36 -4.78 -7.43 -4.99
C ALA A 36 -4.95 -8.93 -5.36
N LEU A 37 -5.36 -9.75 -4.40
CA LEU A 37 -5.60 -11.18 -4.60
C LEU A 37 -6.99 -11.53 -5.15
N HIS A 38 -7.89 -10.55 -5.28
CA HIS A 38 -9.31 -10.79 -5.53
C HIS A 38 -9.60 -11.55 -6.83
N LEU A 39 -8.88 -11.24 -7.91
CA LEU A 39 -9.06 -11.91 -9.20
C LEU A 39 -8.52 -13.36 -9.24
N PHE A 40 -7.72 -13.78 -8.25
CA PHE A 40 -7.25 -15.16 -8.12
C PHE A 40 -8.33 -16.12 -7.56
N PHE A 41 -9.47 -15.58 -7.10
CA PHE A 41 -10.64 -16.37 -6.78
C PHE A 41 -11.46 -16.65 -8.04
N ASN A 42 -11.69 -17.92 -8.35
CA ASN A 42 -12.40 -18.34 -9.57
C ASN A 42 -13.91 -18.41 -9.39
N LYS A 43 -14.40 -18.54 -8.15
CA LYS A 43 -15.83 -18.66 -7.84
C LYS A 43 -16.36 -17.34 -7.29
N GLU A 44 -17.55 -16.95 -7.75
CA GLU A 44 -18.25 -15.75 -7.27
C GLU A 44 -18.49 -15.80 -5.75
N GLU A 45 -18.83 -16.97 -5.21
CA GLU A 45 -19.00 -17.18 -3.77
C GLU A 45 -17.70 -16.85 -3.01
N SER A 46 -16.54 -17.32 -3.49
CA SER A 46 -15.25 -17.04 -2.87
C SER A 46 -14.90 -15.55 -2.91
N ARG A 47 -15.15 -14.87 -4.04
CA ARG A 47 -14.95 -13.42 -4.16
C ARG A 47 -15.83 -12.65 -3.19
N ARG A 48 -17.11 -13.04 -3.08
CA ARG A 48 -18.05 -12.38 -2.18
C ARG A 48 -17.68 -12.58 -0.71
N ILE A 49 -17.26 -13.79 -0.32
CA ILE A 49 -16.81 -14.06 1.05
C ILE A 49 -15.57 -13.22 1.37
N ALA A 50 -14.58 -13.17 0.48
CA ALA A 50 -13.37 -12.38 0.69
C ALA A 50 -13.68 -10.88 0.83
N LEU A 51 -14.55 -10.34 -0.03
CA LEU A 51 -14.97 -8.93 0.05
C LEU A 51 -15.75 -8.64 1.34
N ASN A 52 -16.65 -9.53 1.75
CA ASN A 52 -17.41 -9.36 2.99
C ASN A 52 -16.52 -9.43 4.25
N ALA A 53 -15.38 -10.11 4.18
CA ALA A 53 -14.44 -10.20 5.30
C ALA A 53 -13.74 -8.87 5.61
N ILE A 54 -13.58 -8.00 4.60
CA ILE A 54 -12.98 -6.67 4.74
C ILE A 54 -14.01 -5.54 4.87
N GLY A 55 -15.23 -5.76 4.35
CA GLY A 55 -16.30 -4.76 4.26
C GLY A 55 -16.56 -3.93 5.53
N PRO A 56 -16.57 -4.53 6.74
CA PRO A 56 -16.82 -3.79 7.98
C PRO A 56 -15.67 -2.90 8.47
N VAL A 57 -14.45 -3.05 7.94
CA VAL A 57 -13.25 -2.43 8.53
C VAL A 57 -12.46 -1.54 7.57
N TRP A 58 -12.55 -1.77 6.25
CA TRP A 58 -11.69 -1.10 5.26
C TRP A 58 -11.78 0.43 5.29
N ASP A 59 -12.99 0.99 5.45
CA ASP A 59 -13.22 2.43 5.46
C ASP A 59 -12.53 3.09 6.68
N GLY A 60 -12.62 2.45 7.85
CA GLY A 60 -11.91 2.89 9.06
C GLY A 60 -10.39 2.74 8.95
N ASN A 61 -9.92 1.69 8.28
CA ASN A 61 -8.49 1.46 8.07
C ASN A 61 -7.89 2.53 7.14
N GLU A 62 -8.64 2.97 6.13
CA GLU A 62 -8.21 4.01 5.20
C GLU A 62 -7.98 5.37 5.89
N VAL A 63 -8.67 5.66 6.99
CA VAL A 63 -8.47 6.91 7.75
C VAL A 63 -7.02 7.08 8.21
N TRP A 64 -6.27 5.99 8.42
CA TRP A 64 -4.87 6.06 8.85
C TRP A 64 -3.96 6.75 7.84
N ILE A 65 -4.21 6.63 6.53
CA ILE A 65 -3.40 7.37 5.53
C ILE A 65 -3.70 8.87 5.58
N VAL A 66 -4.95 9.25 5.88
CA VAL A 66 -5.36 10.64 6.07
C VAL A 66 -4.70 11.24 7.30
N ILE A 67 -4.69 10.49 8.41
CA ILE A 67 -3.96 10.87 9.64
C ILE A 67 -2.45 11.00 9.34
N GLY A 68 -1.87 10.08 8.56
CA GLY A 68 -0.46 10.15 8.15
C GLY A 68 -0.13 11.44 7.39
N GLY A 69 -0.96 11.81 6.42
CA GLY A 69 -0.83 13.08 5.70
C GLY A 69 -0.96 14.30 6.63
N GLY A 70 -1.96 14.30 7.52
CA GLY A 70 -2.16 15.38 8.49
C GLY A 70 -1.02 15.50 9.51
N ALA A 71 -0.47 14.36 9.98
CA ALA A 71 0.65 14.31 10.90
C ALA A 71 1.94 14.82 10.24
N LEU A 72 2.18 14.50 8.97
CA LEU A 72 3.28 15.08 8.20
C LEU A 72 3.11 16.59 8.04
N PHE A 73 1.90 17.06 7.70
CA PHE A 73 1.62 18.48 7.56
C PHE A 73 1.84 19.25 8.88
N ALA A 74 1.45 18.68 10.02
CA ALA A 74 1.59 19.32 11.33
C ALA A 74 3.02 19.24 11.90
N GLY A 75 3.66 18.06 11.80
CA GLY A 75 4.97 17.79 12.41
C GLY A 75 6.15 18.18 11.53
N PHE A 76 6.07 17.97 10.21
CA PHE A 76 7.13 18.26 9.24
C PHE A 76 6.58 18.91 7.95
N PRO A 77 6.09 20.18 8.02
CA PRO A 77 5.41 20.83 6.90
C PRO A 77 6.26 20.91 5.62
N ALA A 78 7.57 21.12 5.75
CA ALA A 78 8.48 21.15 4.61
C ALA A 78 8.57 19.79 3.89
N VAL A 79 8.65 18.69 4.66
CA VAL A 79 8.65 17.33 4.11
C VAL A 79 7.33 17.06 3.39
N TYR A 80 6.20 17.43 4.01
CA TYR A 80 4.88 17.29 3.40
C TYR A 80 4.79 18.03 2.05
N ALA A 81 5.18 19.31 2.03
CA ALA A 81 5.11 20.15 0.83
C ALA A 81 6.02 19.61 -0.27
N THR A 82 7.26 19.24 0.06
CA THR A 82 8.22 18.72 -0.92
C THR A 82 7.81 17.35 -1.46
N LEU A 83 7.35 16.43 -0.61
CA LEU A 83 6.91 15.10 -1.06
C LEU A 83 5.70 15.21 -2.00
N LEU A 84 4.63 15.89 -1.60
CA LEU A 84 3.43 15.95 -2.43
C LEU A 84 3.62 16.73 -3.73
N SER A 85 4.45 17.77 -3.73
CA SER A 85 4.77 18.52 -4.96
C SER A 85 5.71 17.75 -5.89
N SER A 86 6.72 17.07 -5.35
CA SER A 86 7.65 16.24 -6.15
C SER A 86 6.94 15.04 -6.77
N PHE A 87 6.16 14.32 -5.96
CA PHE A 87 5.45 13.12 -6.37
C PHE A 87 4.04 13.44 -6.89
N TYR A 88 3.80 14.62 -7.46
CA TYR A 88 2.45 15.04 -7.90
C TYR A 88 1.74 13.99 -8.76
N ILE A 89 2.39 13.51 -9.83
CA ILE A 89 1.80 12.51 -10.73
C ILE A 89 1.56 11.16 -10.01
N PRO A 90 2.56 10.55 -9.34
CA PRO A 90 2.33 9.35 -8.52
C PRO A 90 1.23 9.50 -7.48
N PHE A 91 1.13 10.67 -6.84
CA PHE A 91 0.12 10.95 -5.83
C PHE A 91 -1.28 11.08 -6.43
N MET A 92 -1.43 11.71 -7.59
CA MET A 92 -2.72 11.74 -8.30
C MET A 92 -3.17 10.34 -8.74
N LEU A 93 -2.24 9.49 -9.18
CA LEU A 93 -2.55 8.09 -9.48
C LEU A 93 -2.96 7.31 -8.23
N PHE A 94 -2.29 7.56 -7.10
CA PHE A 94 -2.61 6.96 -5.80
C PHE A 94 -4.01 7.36 -5.33
N LEU A 95 -4.36 8.65 -5.38
CA LEU A 95 -5.70 9.15 -5.05
C LEU A 95 -6.78 8.54 -5.94
N MET A 96 -6.53 8.48 -7.25
CA MET A 96 -7.45 7.85 -8.19
C MET A 96 -7.64 6.37 -7.84
N ALA A 97 -6.57 5.65 -7.53
CA ALA A 97 -6.65 4.24 -7.15
C ALA A 97 -7.45 4.05 -5.86
N ILE A 98 -7.25 4.90 -4.84
CA ILE A 98 -8.05 4.89 -3.61
C ILE A 98 -9.55 5.08 -3.91
N ILE A 99 -9.90 6.08 -4.73
CA ILE A 99 -11.29 6.34 -5.13
C ILE A 99 -11.88 5.10 -5.82
N PHE A 100 -11.17 4.52 -6.79
CA PHE A 100 -11.62 3.33 -7.49
C PHE A 100 -11.78 2.12 -6.58
N ARG A 101 -10.91 1.97 -5.57
CA ARG A 101 -11.03 0.91 -4.57
C ARG A 101 -12.34 1.06 -3.79
N ALA A 102 -12.58 2.24 -3.21
CA ALA A 102 -13.76 2.53 -2.40
C ALA A 102 -15.06 2.30 -3.18
N ILE A 103 -15.18 2.90 -4.37
CA ILE A 103 -16.38 2.74 -5.18
C ILE A 103 -16.56 1.30 -5.68
N SER A 104 -15.47 0.55 -5.92
CA SER A 104 -15.58 -0.85 -6.34
C SER A 104 -16.20 -1.71 -5.25
N ILE A 105 -15.79 -1.51 -3.99
CA ILE A 105 -16.33 -2.26 -2.85
C ILE A 105 -17.83 -1.96 -2.71
N GLU A 106 -18.21 -0.68 -2.74
CA GLU A 106 -19.59 -0.23 -2.55
C GLU A 106 -20.53 -0.59 -3.72
N PHE A 107 -20.05 -0.46 -4.96
CA PHE A 107 -20.90 -0.56 -6.14
C PHE A 107 -21.01 -1.98 -6.68
N ARG A 108 -20.05 -2.88 -6.40
CA ARG A 108 -20.02 -4.25 -6.93
C ARG A 108 -21.35 -4.98 -6.77
N SER A 109 -22.00 -4.83 -5.61
CA SER A 109 -23.24 -5.55 -5.28
C SER A 109 -24.53 -4.80 -5.57
N LYS A 110 -24.46 -3.60 -6.18
CA LYS A 110 -25.65 -2.80 -6.50
C LYS A 110 -26.46 -3.36 -7.68
N GLU A 111 -25.77 -3.96 -8.66
CA GLU A 111 -26.42 -4.52 -9.84
C GLU A 111 -26.10 -6.02 -10.02
N PRO A 112 -27.07 -6.84 -10.52
CA PRO A 112 -26.88 -8.28 -10.66
C PRO A 112 -26.11 -8.68 -11.92
N MET A 113 -25.92 -7.76 -12.87
CA MET A 113 -25.31 -8.05 -14.18
C MET A 113 -23.87 -8.55 -14.07
N LEU A 114 -23.53 -9.58 -14.84
CA LEU A 114 -22.19 -10.20 -14.81
C LEU A 114 -21.08 -9.23 -15.22
N TRP A 115 -21.32 -8.40 -16.23
CA TRP A 115 -20.34 -7.41 -16.68
C TRP A 115 -20.08 -6.34 -15.60
N TRP A 116 -21.12 -5.94 -14.87
CA TRP A 116 -21.03 -4.97 -13.77
C TRP A 116 -20.14 -5.51 -12.65
N ARG A 117 -20.44 -6.71 -12.15
CA ARG A 117 -19.63 -7.35 -11.10
C ARG A 117 -18.20 -7.59 -11.55
N LYS A 118 -17.99 -8.02 -12.79
CA LYS A 118 -16.64 -8.25 -13.34
C LYS A 118 -15.84 -6.96 -13.47
N MET A 119 -16.48 -5.86 -13.89
CA MET A 119 -15.84 -4.55 -13.97
C MET A 119 -15.34 -4.10 -12.59
N TRP A 120 -16.19 -4.20 -11.57
CA TRP A 120 -15.81 -3.83 -10.20
C TRP A 120 -14.83 -4.81 -9.55
N ASP A 121 -14.91 -6.11 -9.86
CA ASP A 121 -13.89 -7.09 -9.45
C ASP A 121 -12.50 -6.72 -9.98
N ILE A 122 -12.43 -6.32 -11.26
CA ILE A 122 -11.19 -5.92 -11.90
C ILE A 122 -10.69 -4.60 -11.33
N SER A 123 -11.59 -3.60 -11.21
CA SER A 123 -11.25 -2.29 -10.67
C SER A 123 -10.74 -2.39 -9.22
N TYR A 124 -11.42 -3.15 -8.36
CA TYR A 124 -10.99 -3.42 -6.98
C TYR A 124 -9.61 -4.05 -6.91
N SER A 125 -9.33 -5.04 -7.75
CA SER A 125 -8.06 -5.76 -7.73
C SER A 125 -6.90 -4.92 -8.25
N ILE A 126 -7.10 -4.24 -9.39
CA ILE A 126 -6.08 -3.37 -9.99
C ILE A 126 -5.81 -2.16 -9.09
N SER A 127 -6.84 -1.50 -8.56
CA SER A 127 -6.66 -0.36 -7.67
C SER A 127 -5.90 -0.74 -6.40
N SER A 128 -6.28 -1.83 -5.73
CA SER A 128 -5.61 -2.29 -4.52
C SER A 128 -4.14 -2.67 -4.77
N ALA A 129 -3.85 -3.35 -5.88
CA ALA A 129 -2.48 -3.67 -6.27
C ALA A 129 -1.67 -2.42 -6.63
N LEU A 130 -2.29 -1.45 -7.31
CA LEU A 130 -1.66 -0.20 -7.70
C LEU A 130 -1.33 0.67 -6.49
N ILE A 131 -2.23 0.79 -5.51
CA ILE A 131 -1.99 1.48 -4.23
C ILE A 131 -0.76 0.86 -3.54
N ALA A 132 -0.76 -0.46 -3.37
CA ALA A 132 0.33 -1.19 -2.72
C ALA A 132 1.68 -0.97 -3.44
N LEU A 133 1.69 -1.00 -4.77
CA LEU A 133 2.87 -0.77 -5.58
C LEU A 133 3.36 0.68 -5.47
N LEU A 134 2.47 1.66 -5.57
CA LEU A 134 2.81 3.09 -5.50
C LEU A 134 3.40 3.46 -4.14
N LEU A 135 2.89 2.90 -3.04
CA LEU A 135 3.46 3.11 -1.70
C LEU A 135 4.93 2.69 -1.65
N GLY A 136 5.25 1.51 -2.18
CA GLY A 136 6.63 1.03 -2.22
C GLY A 136 7.51 1.83 -3.18
N VAL A 137 6.99 2.22 -4.35
CA VAL A 137 7.71 3.09 -5.31
C VAL A 137 8.10 4.43 -4.67
N VAL A 138 7.18 5.04 -3.92
CA VAL A 138 7.47 6.29 -3.19
C VAL A 138 8.56 6.04 -2.15
N LEU A 139 8.45 4.99 -1.34
CA LEU A 139 9.47 4.66 -0.34
C LEU A 139 10.84 4.38 -0.95
N GLY A 140 10.91 3.66 -2.08
CA GLY A 140 12.17 3.39 -2.78
C GLY A 140 12.84 4.66 -3.30
N ASN A 141 12.07 5.58 -3.89
CA ASN A 141 12.58 6.87 -4.33
C ASN A 141 13.03 7.76 -3.17
N VAL A 142 12.28 7.78 -2.06
CA VAL A 142 12.68 8.52 -0.86
C VAL A 142 13.98 7.96 -0.28
N THR A 143 14.15 6.64 -0.29
CA THR A 143 15.34 5.96 0.23
C THR A 143 16.57 6.20 -0.65
N GLN A 144 16.41 6.13 -1.98
CA GLN A 144 17.50 6.39 -2.92
C GLN A 144 17.84 7.89 -3.05
N GLY A 145 16.90 8.76 -2.65
CA GLY A 145 16.97 10.19 -2.86
C GLY A 145 16.38 10.61 -4.21
N ILE A 146 15.76 11.78 -4.24
CA ILE A 146 15.18 12.38 -5.43
C ILE A 146 15.95 13.64 -5.83
N ASN A 147 16.00 13.93 -7.13
CA ASN A 147 16.75 15.05 -7.69
C ASN A 147 16.06 16.40 -7.38
N MET A 148 16.34 16.93 -6.19
CA MET A 148 15.85 18.23 -5.74
C MET A 148 16.86 19.34 -6.09
N GLY A 149 16.34 20.46 -6.60
CA GLY A 149 17.10 21.69 -6.71
C GLY A 149 17.41 22.32 -5.34
N PRO A 150 18.31 23.31 -5.28
CA PRO A 150 18.65 24.05 -4.06
C PRO A 150 17.45 24.76 -3.40
N ASP A 151 16.38 24.96 -4.18
CA ASP A 151 15.11 25.55 -3.81
C ASP A 151 14.06 24.54 -3.31
N HIS A 152 14.47 23.27 -3.10
CA HIS A 152 13.58 22.14 -2.77
C HIS A 152 12.49 21.86 -3.83
N VAL A 153 12.71 22.35 -5.05
CA VAL A 153 11.84 22.10 -6.19
C VAL A 153 12.37 20.88 -6.94
N PHE A 154 11.48 19.94 -7.22
CA PHE A 154 11.79 18.78 -8.05
C PHE A 154 12.08 19.22 -9.48
N ARG A 155 13.22 18.80 -10.02
CA ARG A 155 13.64 19.12 -11.41
C ARG A 155 13.70 17.90 -12.32
N GLY A 156 13.30 16.74 -11.80
CA GLY A 156 13.27 15.50 -12.55
C GLY A 156 12.01 15.32 -13.40
N SER A 157 11.98 14.21 -14.11
CA SER A 157 10.85 13.72 -14.90
C SER A 157 10.11 12.59 -14.19
N PHE A 158 8.85 12.35 -14.55
CA PHE A 158 8.06 11.25 -13.99
C PHE A 158 8.74 9.87 -14.11
N THR A 159 9.47 9.66 -15.21
CA THR A 159 10.17 8.40 -15.47
C THR A 159 11.29 8.10 -14.47
N GLU A 160 11.82 9.12 -13.79
CA GLU A 160 12.83 8.93 -12.73
C GLU A 160 12.25 8.18 -11.52
N PHE A 161 10.94 8.29 -11.27
CA PHE A 161 10.29 7.54 -10.21
C PHE A 161 10.15 6.06 -10.51
N LEU A 162 10.23 5.67 -11.79
CA LEU A 162 10.12 4.28 -12.25
C LEU A 162 11.49 3.62 -12.43
N ASN A 163 12.46 4.00 -11.61
CA ASN A 163 13.77 3.38 -11.62
C ASN A 163 13.71 1.92 -11.07
N PRO A 164 14.70 1.07 -11.40
CA PRO A 164 14.68 -0.33 -11.00
C PRO A 164 14.54 -0.58 -9.50
N TYR A 165 15.16 0.27 -8.66
CA TYR A 165 15.09 0.16 -7.21
C TYR A 165 13.69 0.49 -6.67
N ALA A 166 13.12 1.60 -7.12
CA ALA A 166 11.76 1.99 -6.79
C ALA A 166 10.72 0.97 -7.25
N LEU A 167 10.88 0.39 -8.44
CA LEU A 167 10.00 -0.68 -8.91
C LEU A 167 10.15 -1.95 -8.05
N LEU A 168 11.37 -2.33 -7.69
CA LEU A 168 11.64 -3.51 -6.87
C LEU A 168 11.06 -3.36 -5.45
N THR A 169 11.20 -2.18 -4.84
CA THR A 169 10.58 -1.84 -3.54
C THR A 169 9.05 -1.78 -3.65
N GLY A 170 8.49 -1.27 -4.75
CA GLY A 170 7.07 -1.33 -5.10
C GLY A 170 6.53 -2.76 -5.14
N ILE A 171 7.19 -3.64 -5.89
CA ILE A 171 6.81 -5.06 -6.01
C ILE A 171 6.95 -5.77 -4.65
N THR A 172 7.98 -5.45 -3.87
CA THR A 172 8.18 -6.01 -2.53
C THR A 172 7.06 -5.60 -1.58
N THR A 173 6.62 -4.34 -1.65
CA THR A 173 5.50 -3.84 -0.85
C THR A 173 4.19 -4.54 -1.27
N LEU A 174 3.94 -4.67 -2.57
CA LEU A 174 2.81 -5.46 -3.06
C LEU A 174 2.85 -6.91 -2.56
N ALA A 175 4.01 -7.56 -2.61
CA ALA A 175 4.19 -8.93 -2.13
C ALA A 175 3.92 -9.05 -0.63
N LEU A 176 4.42 -8.10 0.17
CA LEU A 176 4.17 -8.01 1.61
C LEU A 176 2.66 -7.91 1.90
N LEU A 177 1.97 -6.99 1.21
CA LEU A 177 0.54 -6.77 1.44
C LEU A 177 -0.28 -7.97 0.95
N MET A 178 0.04 -8.58 -0.19
CA MET A 178 -0.59 -9.83 -0.64
C MET A 178 -0.44 -10.95 0.40
N MET A 179 0.76 -11.11 0.97
CA MET A 179 0.99 -12.06 2.06
C MET A 179 0.08 -11.73 3.26
N HIS A 180 0.07 -10.47 3.72
CA HIS A 180 -0.75 -10.04 4.85
C HIS A 180 -2.26 -10.29 4.60
N GLY A 181 -2.78 -9.86 3.45
CA GLY A 181 -4.18 -10.08 3.07
C GLY A 181 -4.56 -11.55 2.97
N SER A 182 -3.67 -12.40 2.45
CA SER A 182 -3.93 -13.84 2.41
C SER A 182 -4.01 -14.47 3.80
N ILE A 183 -3.16 -14.05 4.74
CA ILE A 183 -3.18 -14.51 6.14
C ILE A 183 -4.48 -14.07 6.81
N TYR A 184 -4.87 -12.80 6.64
CA TYR A 184 -6.13 -12.29 7.17
C TYR A 184 -7.34 -13.07 6.63
N LEU A 185 -7.39 -13.32 5.32
CA LEU A 185 -8.48 -14.08 4.70
C LEU A 185 -8.53 -15.53 5.20
N VAL A 186 -7.39 -16.20 5.45
CA VAL A 186 -7.38 -17.53 6.08
C VAL A 186 -8.07 -17.49 7.44
N MET A 187 -7.83 -16.46 8.25
CA MET A 187 -8.45 -16.32 9.58
C MET A 187 -9.96 -16.06 9.52
N LYS A 188 -10.49 -15.60 8.39
CA LYS A 188 -11.90 -15.23 8.19
C LYS A 188 -12.69 -16.23 7.36
N THR A 189 -12.08 -17.35 6.95
CA THR A 189 -12.70 -18.31 6.03
C THR A 189 -12.58 -19.74 6.53
N GLU A 190 -13.50 -20.59 6.05
CA GLU A 190 -13.59 -22.00 6.43
C GLU A 190 -13.63 -22.92 5.21
N ASN A 191 -13.59 -24.23 5.46
CA ASN A 191 -13.85 -25.29 4.48
C ASN A 191 -12.95 -25.20 3.23
N ARG A 192 -13.54 -25.30 2.04
CA ARG A 192 -12.80 -25.31 0.76
C ARG A 192 -12.06 -24.00 0.50
N LEU A 193 -12.59 -22.87 0.95
CA LEU A 193 -11.96 -21.57 0.76
C LEU A 193 -10.74 -21.44 1.67
N TYR A 194 -10.83 -21.88 2.91
CA TYR A 194 -9.68 -22.00 3.83
C TYR A 194 -8.54 -22.81 3.21
N ALA A 195 -8.82 -24.03 2.72
CA ALA A 195 -7.80 -24.88 2.12
C ALA A 195 -7.10 -24.22 0.91
N LYS A 196 -7.86 -23.51 0.06
CA LYS A 196 -7.29 -22.76 -1.07
C LYS A 196 -6.44 -21.58 -0.59
N LEU A 197 -6.92 -20.83 0.39
CA LEU A 197 -6.22 -19.67 0.93
C LEU A 197 -4.93 -20.06 1.64
N THR A 198 -4.86 -21.20 2.33
CA THR A 198 -3.62 -21.72 2.92
C THR A 198 -2.52 -21.94 1.86
N VAL A 199 -2.89 -22.41 0.67
CA VAL A 199 -1.96 -22.52 -0.46
C VAL A 199 -1.54 -21.13 -0.96
N MET A 200 -2.47 -20.17 -1.05
CA MET A 200 -2.15 -18.78 -1.41
C MET A 200 -1.23 -18.12 -0.38
N VAL A 201 -1.41 -18.34 0.93
CA VAL A 201 -0.52 -17.85 1.98
C VAL A 201 0.89 -18.35 1.76
N ARG A 202 1.07 -19.65 1.51
CA ARG A 202 2.40 -20.20 1.22
C ARG A 202 3.03 -19.52 0.00
N ASN A 203 2.28 -19.40 -1.09
CA ASN A 203 2.81 -18.84 -2.34
C ASN A 203 3.15 -17.35 -2.22
N THR A 204 2.29 -16.56 -1.57
CA THR A 204 2.53 -15.12 -1.34
C THR A 204 3.65 -14.89 -0.34
N THR A 205 3.80 -15.74 0.68
CA THR A 205 4.94 -15.72 1.60
C THR A 205 6.25 -15.99 0.87
N ILE A 206 6.31 -17.04 0.03
CA ILE A 206 7.50 -17.34 -0.77
C ILE A 206 7.82 -16.15 -1.69
N PHE A 207 6.80 -15.61 -2.37
CA PHE A 207 6.98 -14.45 -3.24
C PHE A 207 7.53 -13.24 -2.47
N PHE A 208 6.96 -12.90 -1.31
CA PHE A 208 7.47 -11.84 -0.45
C PHE A 208 8.91 -12.08 -0.01
N VAL A 209 9.24 -13.28 0.46
CA VAL A 209 10.61 -13.65 0.89
C VAL A 209 11.61 -13.46 -0.24
N ILE A 210 11.28 -13.89 -1.47
CA ILE A 210 12.16 -13.68 -2.62
C ILE A 210 12.33 -12.18 -2.90
N MET A 211 11.23 -11.42 -2.93
CA MET A 211 11.26 -9.98 -3.25
C MET A 211 12.03 -9.17 -2.21
N ILE A 212 11.85 -9.45 -0.91
CA ILE A 212 12.58 -8.73 0.15
C ILE A 212 14.07 -9.08 0.13
N LEU A 213 14.43 -10.34 -0.15
CA LEU A 213 15.84 -10.73 -0.31
C LEU A 213 16.47 -10.00 -1.50
N LEU A 214 15.80 -9.98 -2.67
CA LEU A 214 16.29 -9.25 -3.84
C LEU A 214 16.44 -7.75 -3.57
N THR A 215 15.46 -7.13 -2.90
CA THR A 215 15.53 -5.71 -2.53
C THR A 215 16.67 -5.44 -1.56
N SER A 216 16.87 -6.32 -0.58
CA SER A 216 17.95 -6.19 0.41
C SER A 216 19.32 -6.34 -0.26
N PHE A 217 19.51 -7.35 -1.11
CA PHE A 217 20.74 -7.52 -1.88
C PHE A 217 21.01 -6.34 -2.79
N TYR A 218 19.99 -5.83 -3.50
CA TYR A 218 20.14 -4.65 -4.36
C TYR A 218 20.58 -3.44 -3.52
N THR A 219 19.92 -3.22 -2.38
CA THR A 219 20.26 -2.11 -1.45
C THR A 219 21.72 -2.20 -1.02
N LEU A 220 22.17 -3.38 -0.58
CA LEU A 220 23.55 -3.59 -0.10
C LEU A 220 24.60 -3.43 -1.19
N LEU A 221 24.30 -3.81 -2.43
CA LEU A 221 25.27 -3.81 -3.53
C LEU A 221 25.36 -2.46 -4.24
N TYR A 222 24.25 -1.71 -4.34
CA TYR A 222 24.15 -0.57 -5.25
C TYR A 222 23.84 0.77 -4.57
N LEU A 223 23.37 0.78 -3.31
CA LEU A 223 23.10 2.02 -2.59
C LEU A 223 24.25 2.39 -1.65
N PRO A 224 24.64 3.69 -1.63
CA PRO A 224 25.67 4.17 -0.71
C PRO A 224 25.21 4.01 0.74
N HIS A 225 26.13 3.61 1.61
CA HIS A 225 25.93 3.31 3.03
C HIS A 225 26.88 4.12 3.89
#